data_AF-A0A258B4P6-F1
#
_entry.id   AF-A0A258B4P6-F1
#
_cell.length_a   1.000
_cell.length_b   1.000
_cell.length_c   1.000
_cell.angle_alpha   90.00
_cell.angle_beta   90.00
_cell.angle_gamma   90.00
#
_symmetry.space_group_name_H-M   'P 1'
#
loop_
_entity.id
_entity.type
_entity.pdbx_description
1 polymer ?
#
loop_
_entity_poly.entity_id
_entity_poly.type
_entity_poly.pdbx_seq_one_letter_code
_entity_poly.pdbx_strand_id
1 'polypeptide(L)'
;MRDFEYEAPTTLAAAIELLSRNDGRSKPLAGGTDLIDHVRTGRLSPDVIVDIKKIPDLNILEASTTGLRLGAAVNCTTIASHPAIGAHYDDCPFGIPGTLLRAVQKHQRVVILSLIGDYTNWPPVKGREQGLLELSKQLAAERGIEMRFLNYKSLGFEPTLETKRAVAEVVADVKPDTAFMLWPRDRHPDHEAASAICHAALYQPARLLGREEVKSPSHVYWYDNGPGHTIGFEPDTYVDVSSEWPAAGEWLGRLMAYVRKEDYDPAKPDAALEAKSVLSRYRGLACGARYAEAFKSVRPVVNAEF
;
A
#
# COMPACT_ATOMS: atom_id res chain seq x y z
N MET A 1 27.51 -1.92 -25.17
CA MET A 1 26.87 -3.20 -24.83
C MET A 1 26.73 -3.98 -26.13
N ARG A 2 26.98 -5.29 -26.13
CA ARG A 2 26.77 -6.13 -27.32
C ARG A 2 25.28 -6.40 -27.46
N ASP A 3 24.79 -6.47 -28.69
CA ASP A 3 23.39 -6.81 -28.95
C ASP A 3 23.08 -8.24 -28.47
N PHE A 4 21.89 -8.42 -27.90
CA PHE A 4 21.32 -9.69 -27.48
C PHE A 4 19.85 -9.74 -27.87
N GLU A 5 19.33 -10.94 -28.09
CA GLU A 5 17.89 -11.16 -28.30
C GLU A 5 17.18 -11.23 -26.94
N TYR A 6 15.91 -10.82 -26.89
CA TYR A 6 15.10 -10.88 -25.68
C TYR A 6 13.83 -11.66 -25.95
N GLU A 7 13.57 -12.67 -25.12
CA GLU A 7 12.40 -13.54 -25.21
C GLU A 7 11.68 -13.58 -23.87
N ALA A 8 10.34 -13.56 -23.89
CA ALA A 8 9.52 -13.51 -22.66
C ALA A 8 8.43 -14.59 -22.67
N PRO A 9 8.80 -15.88 -22.56
CA PRO A 9 7.85 -16.99 -22.56
C PRO A 9 6.91 -16.93 -21.35
N THR A 10 5.70 -17.46 -21.53
CA THR A 10 4.68 -17.55 -20.47
C THR A 10 4.52 -18.94 -19.88
N THR A 11 5.27 -19.94 -20.38
CA THR A 11 5.25 -21.32 -19.90
C THR A 11 6.66 -21.82 -19.58
N LEU A 12 6.75 -22.73 -18.60
CA LEU A 12 8.02 -23.33 -18.20
C LEU A 12 8.68 -24.11 -19.34
N ALA A 13 7.89 -24.85 -20.12
CA ALA A 13 8.40 -25.65 -21.25
C ALA A 13 9.07 -24.76 -22.31
N ALA A 14 8.44 -23.65 -22.69
CA ALA A 14 9.01 -22.71 -23.67
C ALA A 14 10.28 -22.04 -23.14
N ALA A 15 10.34 -21.70 -21.85
CA ALA A 15 11.54 -21.14 -21.24
C ALA A 15 12.71 -22.13 -21.22
N ILE A 16 12.45 -23.39 -20.87
CA ILE A 16 13.46 -24.45 -20.91
C ILE A 16 13.98 -24.64 -22.34
N GLU A 17 13.09 -24.64 -23.34
CA GLU A 17 13.48 -24.76 -24.74
C GLU A 17 14.42 -23.63 -25.14
N LEU A 18 14.06 -22.37 -24.88
CA LEU A 18 14.89 -21.20 -25.18
C LEU A 18 16.23 -21.19 -24.44
N LEU A 19 16.23 -21.61 -23.16
CA LEU A 19 17.43 -21.69 -22.33
C LEU A 19 18.36 -22.85 -22.75
N SER A 20 17.82 -23.91 -23.32
CA SER A 20 18.60 -25.06 -23.83
C SER A 20 19.31 -24.76 -25.16
N ARG A 21 18.89 -23.70 -25.86
CA ARG A 21 19.55 -23.24 -27.09
C ARG A 21 20.85 -22.50 -26.76
N ASN A 22 21.66 -22.27 -27.80
CA ASN A 22 22.84 -21.40 -27.77
C ASN A 22 23.96 -21.81 -26.79
N ASP A 23 24.09 -23.09 -26.48
CA ASP A 23 25.23 -23.66 -25.73
C ASP A 23 25.58 -22.88 -24.44
N GLY A 24 24.55 -22.56 -23.65
CA GLY A 24 24.69 -21.82 -22.39
C GLY A 24 24.82 -20.30 -22.51
N ARG A 25 24.72 -19.75 -23.72
CA ARG A 25 24.67 -18.29 -23.98
C ARG A 25 23.27 -17.69 -23.89
N SER A 26 22.24 -18.51 -23.65
CA SER A 26 20.94 -18.04 -23.16
C SER A 26 20.99 -17.85 -21.64
N LYS A 27 20.54 -16.71 -21.12
CA LYS A 27 20.51 -16.44 -19.66
C LYS A 27 19.11 -16.08 -19.18
N PRO A 28 18.63 -16.69 -18.06
CA PRO A 28 17.33 -16.35 -17.51
C PRO A 28 17.38 -15.00 -16.78
N LEU A 29 16.40 -14.14 -17.04
CA LEU A 29 16.16 -12.91 -16.31
C LEU A 29 15.07 -13.16 -15.26
N ALA A 30 15.50 -13.53 -14.06
CA ALA A 30 14.63 -13.70 -12.88
C ALA A 30 14.59 -12.43 -12.00
N GLY A 31 15.59 -11.56 -12.17
CA GLY A 31 15.77 -10.26 -11.52
C GLY A 31 16.87 -9.48 -12.27
N GLY A 32 16.73 -8.17 -12.38
CA GLY A 32 17.60 -7.36 -13.23
C GLY A 32 18.96 -7.01 -12.64
N THR A 33 19.05 -6.88 -11.31
CA THR A 33 20.20 -6.28 -10.63
C THR A 33 21.54 -6.91 -11.01
N ASP A 34 21.67 -8.23 -10.87
CA ASP A 34 22.95 -8.90 -11.15
C ASP A 34 23.15 -9.17 -12.64
N LEU A 35 22.11 -9.66 -13.34
CA LEU A 35 22.25 -10.04 -14.75
C LEU A 35 22.56 -8.82 -15.62
N ILE A 36 21.85 -7.72 -15.43
CA ILE A 36 22.05 -6.51 -16.24
C ILE A 36 23.39 -5.86 -15.90
N ASP A 37 23.81 -5.84 -14.63
CA ASP A 37 25.15 -5.36 -14.26
C ASP A 37 26.26 -6.21 -14.89
N HIS A 38 26.15 -7.53 -14.81
CA HIS A 38 27.13 -8.45 -15.42
C HIS A 38 27.20 -8.29 -16.95
N VAL A 39 26.08 -8.01 -17.63
CA VAL A 39 26.06 -7.73 -19.07
C VAL A 39 26.65 -6.35 -19.37
N ARG A 40 26.34 -5.33 -18.56
CA ARG A 40 26.89 -3.97 -18.70
C ARG A 40 28.41 -3.93 -18.51
N THR A 41 28.92 -4.68 -17.55
CA THR A 41 30.36 -4.77 -17.22
C THR A 41 31.11 -5.75 -18.11
N GLY A 42 30.41 -6.47 -19.00
CA GLY A 42 31.00 -7.47 -19.91
C GLY A 42 31.41 -8.77 -19.23
N ARG A 43 31.06 -8.95 -17.94
CA ARG A 43 31.26 -10.21 -17.19
C ARG A 43 30.43 -11.35 -17.77
N LEU A 44 29.28 -11.04 -18.35
CA LEU A 44 28.45 -11.95 -19.14
C LEU A 44 28.21 -11.36 -20.53
N SER A 45 28.19 -12.21 -21.55
CA SER A 45 27.87 -11.86 -22.94
C SER A 45 26.83 -12.83 -23.51
N PRO A 46 25.58 -12.78 -23.01
CA PRO A 46 24.51 -13.64 -23.51
C PRO A 46 24.16 -13.29 -24.96
N ASP A 47 23.85 -14.31 -25.75
CA ASP A 47 23.24 -14.13 -27.08
C ASP A 47 21.73 -13.89 -26.94
N VAL A 48 21.10 -14.49 -25.90
CA VAL A 48 19.66 -14.36 -25.62
C VAL A 48 19.43 -14.16 -24.12
N ILE A 49 18.58 -13.20 -23.76
CA ILE A 49 18.03 -13.04 -22.42
C ILE A 49 16.59 -13.55 -22.42
N VAL A 50 16.30 -14.52 -21.56
CA VAL A 50 14.98 -15.14 -21.43
C VAL A 50 14.31 -14.62 -20.16
N ASP A 51 13.34 -13.73 -20.27
CA ASP A 51 12.56 -13.21 -19.16
C ASP A 51 11.54 -14.25 -18.69
N ILE A 52 11.83 -14.84 -17.53
CA ILE A 52 11.03 -15.88 -16.91
C ILE A 52 9.98 -15.33 -15.95
N LYS A 53 9.92 -14.01 -15.73
CA LYS A 53 9.01 -13.38 -14.76
C LYS A 53 7.55 -13.51 -15.13
N LYS A 54 7.22 -13.82 -16.40
CA LYS A 54 5.84 -14.01 -16.86
C LYS A 54 5.31 -15.45 -16.68
N ILE A 55 6.11 -16.36 -16.13
CA ILE A 55 5.73 -17.76 -15.94
C ILE A 55 5.09 -17.90 -14.56
N PRO A 56 3.78 -18.23 -14.45
CA PRO A 56 3.08 -18.26 -13.15
C PRO A 56 3.75 -19.20 -12.15
N ASP A 57 4.19 -20.38 -12.60
CA ASP A 57 4.81 -21.41 -11.76
C ASP A 57 6.13 -20.95 -11.10
N LEU A 58 6.80 -19.94 -11.67
CA LEU A 58 8.05 -19.39 -11.16
C LEU A 58 7.85 -18.19 -10.24
N ASN A 59 6.61 -17.73 -10.07
CA ASN A 59 6.25 -16.63 -9.16
C ASN A 59 5.50 -17.13 -7.91
N ILE A 60 5.59 -18.43 -7.61
CA ILE A 60 4.94 -19.02 -6.44
C ILE A 60 5.66 -18.60 -5.15
N LEU A 61 4.92 -17.97 -4.22
CA LEU A 61 5.35 -17.70 -2.85
C LEU A 61 4.35 -18.38 -1.90
N GLU A 62 4.71 -19.53 -1.33
CA GLU A 62 3.84 -20.31 -0.45
C GLU A 62 4.56 -20.63 0.86
N ALA A 63 3.94 -20.31 1.99
CA ALA A 63 4.40 -20.71 3.32
C ALA A 63 3.51 -21.85 3.86
N SER A 64 4.14 -22.87 4.45
CA SER A 64 3.46 -24.03 5.03
C SER A 64 4.10 -24.42 6.37
N THR A 65 3.46 -25.30 7.13
CA THR A 65 4.04 -25.87 8.37
C THR A 65 5.32 -26.66 8.12
N THR A 66 5.57 -27.09 6.88
CA THR A 66 6.74 -27.88 6.49
C THR A 66 7.84 -27.06 5.80
N GLY A 67 7.62 -25.78 5.53
CA GLY A 67 8.62 -24.90 4.93
C GLY A 67 8.05 -23.82 4.01
N LEU A 68 8.96 -23.05 3.40
CA LEU A 68 8.70 -21.96 2.46
C LEU A 68 9.06 -22.39 1.04
N ARG A 69 8.14 -22.24 0.09
CA ARG A 69 8.37 -22.41 -1.34
C ARG A 69 8.49 -21.04 -2.00
N LEU A 70 9.65 -20.78 -2.59
CA LEU A 70 9.96 -19.55 -3.34
C LEU A 70 10.23 -19.90 -4.80
N GLY A 71 9.42 -19.37 -5.70
CA GLY A 71 9.63 -19.45 -7.13
C GLY A 71 10.84 -18.61 -7.57
N ALA A 72 11.50 -19.06 -8.64
CA ALA A 72 12.75 -18.45 -9.10
C ALA A 72 12.61 -16.97 -9.53
N ALA A 73 11.42 -16.54 -9.93
CA ALA A 73 11.14 -15.17 -10.35
C ALA A 73 10.43 -14.34 -9.27
N VAL A 74 10.23 -14.89 -8.06
CA VAL A 74 9.70 -14.12 -6.93
C VAL A 74 10.68 -13.01 -6.60
N ASN A 75 10.23 -11.77 -6.72
CA ASN A 75 11.08 -10.62 -6.50
C ASN A 75 11.49 -10.52 -5.01
N CYS A 76 12.70 -10.00 -4.74
CA CYS A 76 13.17 -9.83 -3.37
C CYS A 76 12.29 -8.87 -2.54
N THR A 77 11.59 -7.93 -3.19
CA THR A 77 10.69 -6.96 -2.52
C THR A 77 9.34 -7.55 -2.10
N THR A 78 8.99 -8.73 -2.58
CA THR A 78 7.81 -9.55 -2.28
C THR A 78 8.20 -10.56 -1.22
N ILE A 79 9.44 -11.08 -1.24
CA ILE A 79 10.03 -11.86 -0.15
C ILE A 79 10.20 -11.00 1.10
N ALA A 80 10.71 -9.78 0.95
CA ALA A 80 10.67 -8.77 2.00
C ALA A 80 9.21 -8.34 2.16
N SER A 81 8.45 -9.01 3.02
CA SER A 81 7.07 -8.60 3.33
C SER A 81 7.12 -7.21 3.98
N HIS A 82 6.72 -6.16 3.26
CA HIS A 82 6.77 -4.78 3.76
C HIS A 82 5.46 -4.45 4.48
N PRO A 83 5.44 -4.17 5.79
CA PRO A 83 4.23 -3.74 6.46
C PRO A 83 3.90 -2.31 6.04
N ALA A 84 2.69 -2.09 5.53
CA ALA A 84 2.14 -0.76 5.30
C ALA A 84 1.24 -0.39 6.48
N ILE A 85 1.42 0.80 7.07
CA ILE A 85 0.45 1.40 8.01
C ILE A 85 -0.34 2.48 7.29
N GLY A 86 -1.66 2.33 7.21
CA GLY A 86 -2.58 3.43 6.88
C GLY A 86 -3.20 3.98 8.17
N ALA A 87 -3.00 5.25 8.49
CA ALA A 87 -3.64 5.87 9.64
C ALA A 87 -5.06 6.38 9.27
N HIS A 88 -6.08 6.02 10.08
CA HIS A 88 -7.53 6.36 10.03
C HIS A 88 -8.46 5.40 9.23
N TYR A 89 -9.62 5.05 9.81
CA TYR A 89 -10.50 3.94 9.36
C TYR A 89 -11.27 4.14 8.07
N ASP A 90 -11.79 5.35 7.83
CA ASP A 90 -12.55 5.76 6.64
C ASP A 90 -11.66 6.46 5.62
N ASP A 91 -10.59 7.10 6.07
CA ASP A 91 -9.68 7.82 5.19
C ASP A 91 -8.76 6.90 4.39
N CYS A 92 -8.46 5.69 4.86
CA CYS A 92 -7.72 4.73 4.03
C CYS A 92 -8.58 4.17 2.88
N PRO A 93 -9.83 3.71 3.11
CA PRO A 93 -10.76 3.33 2.04
C PRO A 93 -11.11 4.46 1.07
N PHE A 94 -11.10 5.73 1.51
CA PHE A 94 -11.29 6.87 0.61
C PHE A 94 -9.98 7.29 -0.07
N GLY A 95 -8.94 7.58 0.72
CA GLY A 95 -7.69 8.18 0.28
C GLY A 95 -6.83 7.26 -0.56
N ILE A 96 -6.54 6.04 -0.07
CA ILE A 96 -5.53 5.14 -0.68
C ILE A 96 -5.96 3.66 -0.85
N PRO A 97 -7.23 3.34 -1.12
CA PRO A 97 -7.69 1.95 -1.17
C PRO A 97 -6.95 1.11 -2.22
N GLY A 98 -6.66 1.67 -3.40
CA GLY A 98 -6.03 0.96 -4.50
C GLY A 98 -4.58 0.58 -4.20
N THR A 99 -3.83 1.48 -3.56
CA THR A 99 -2.44 1.25 -3.16
C THR A 99 -2.33 0.14 -2.12
N LEU A 100 -3.27 0.12 -1.16
CA LEU A 100 -3.32 -0.93 -0.13
C LEU A 100 -3.68 -2.30 -0.75
N LEU A 101 -4.65 -2.34 -1.66
CA LEU A 101 -5.01 -3.56 -2.39
C LEU A 101 -3.85 -4.08 -3.24
N ARG A 102 -3.13 -3.18 -3.92
CA ARG A 102 -1.94 -3.52 -4.71
C ARG A 102 -0.81 -4.07 -3.83
N ALA A 103 -0.64 -3.55 -2.61
CA ALA A 103 0.31 -4.07 -1.64
C ALA A 103 -0.06 -5.52 -1.23
N VAL A 104 -1.34 -5.78 -0.93
CA VAL A 104 -1.80 -7.16 -0.63
C VAL A 104 -1.57 -8.10 -1.81
N GLN A 105 -1.88 -7.69 -3.05
CA GLN A 105 -1.63 -8.49 -4.25
C GLN A 105 -0.14 -8.81 -4.47
N LYS A 106 0.75 -7.97 -3.94
CA LYS A 106 2.20 -8.21 -3.90
C LYS A 106 2.65 -9.03 -2.69
N HIS A 107 1.71 -9.66 -1.97
CA HIS A 107 1.92 -10.45 -0.76
C HIS A 107 2.54 -9.66 0.40
N GLN A 108 2.30 -8.35 0.45
CA GLN A 108 2.72 -7.52 1.58
C GLN A 108 1.68 -7.60 2.71
N ARG A 109 2.15 -7.64 3.96
CA ARG A 109 1.26 -7.50 5.12
C ARG A 109 0.76 -6.06 5.16
N VAL A 110 -0.54 -5.83 5.14
CA VAL A 110 -1.10 -4.48 5.22
C VAL A 110 -1.85 -4.32 6.53
N VAL A 111 -1.52 -3.26 7.27
CA VAL A 111 -2.17 -2.89 8.53
C VAL A 111 -2.77 -1.50 8.38
N ILE A 112 -4.03 -1.32 8.75
CA ILE A 112 -4.63 0.01 8.91
C ILE A 112 -4.80 0.24 10.41
N LEU A 113 -4.32 1.37 10.90
CA LEU A 113 -4.52 1.83 12.27
C LEU A 113 -5.48 3.01 12.26
N SER A 114 -6.70 2.81 12.74
CA SER A 114 -7.56 3.93 13.10
C SER A 114 -7.22 4.47 14.48
N LEU A 115 -7.09 5.79 14.62
CA LEU A 115 -7.01 6.41 15.94
C LEU A 115 -8.38 6.43 16.63
N ILE A 116 -9.45 6.56 15.85
CA ILE A 116 -10.83 6.54 16.37
C ILE A 116 -11.33 5.11 16.40
N GLY A 117 -11.72 4.66 17.58
CA GLY A 117 -12.34 3.35 17.83
C GLY A 117 -13.58 3.44 18.72
N ASP A 118 -13.92 4.62 19.20
CA ASP A 118 -15.15 4.91 19.93
C ASP A 118 -16.00 5.91 19.14
N TYR A 119 -17.04 5.41 18.47
CA TYR A 119 -17.95 6.22 17.65
C TYR A 119 -19.20 6.69 18.41
N THR A 120 -19.24 6.57 19.73
CA THR A 120 -20.44 6.89 20.53
C THR A 120 -20.86 8.35 20.46
N ASN A 121 -19.95 9.25 20.06
CA ASN A 121 -20.22 10.66 19.82
C ASN A 121 -20.40 11.03 18.34
N TRP A 122 -20.45 10.05 17.42
CA TRP A 122 -20.57 10.29 15.99
C TRP A 122 -22.01 10.05 15.49
N PRO A 123 -22.77 11.11 15.14
CA PRO A 123 -24.20 10.98 14.81
C PRO A 123 -24.57 10.00 13.68
N PRO A 124 -23.81 9.87 12.56
CA PRO A 124 -24.19 8.98 11.45
C PRO A 124 -24.41 7.52 11.85
N VAL A 125 -23.66 7.05 12.84
CA VAL A 125 -23.71 5.65 13.32
C VAL A 125 -24.26 5.52 14.72
N LYS A 126 -24.98 6.53 15.24
CA LYS A 126 -25.58 6.47 16.58
C LYS A 126 -26.42 5.21 16.77
N GLY A 127 -26.09 4.42 17.80
CA GLY A 127 -26.68 3.11 18.12
C GLY A 127 -26.22 1.94 17.24
N ARG A 128 -25.21 2.16 16.38
CA ARG A 128 -24.64 1.21 15.40
C ARG A 128 -23.11 1.28 15.37
N GLU A 129 -22.51 1.83 16.42
CA GLU A 129 -21.08 2.10 16.55
C GLU A 129 -20.27 0.80 16.48
N GLN A 130 -20.67 -0.20 17.27
CA GLN A 130 -19.99 -1.51 17.27
C GLN A 130 -20.09 -2.18 15.90
N GLY A 131 -21.25 -2.07 15.23
CA GLY A 131 -21.42 -2.64 13.89
C GLY A 131 -20.53 -1.97 12.85
N LEU A 132 -20.19 -0.68 13.01
CA LEU A 132 -19.22 0.00 12.13
C LEU A 132 -17.82 -0.60 12.30
N LEU A 133 -17.38 -0.82 13.55
CA LEU A 133 -16.08 -1.42 13.85
C LEU A 133 -15.98 -2.83 13.26
N GLU A 134 -16.99 -3.67 13.49
CA GLU A 134 -17.00 -5.04 13.00
C GLU A 134 -17.08 -5.09 11.48
N LEU A 135 -17.92 -4.27 10.84
CA LEU A 135 -17.96 -4.16 9.39
C LEU A 135 -16.61 -3.70 8.83
N SER A 136 -15.98 -2.69 9.43
CA SER A 136 -14.68 -2.17 8.96
C SER A 136 -13.60 -3.24 9.02
N LYS A 137 -13.53 -4.02 10.11
CA LYS A 137 -12.62 -5.18 10.24
C LYS A 137 -12.94 -6.26 9.21
N GLN A 138 -14.22 -6.59 9.03
CA GLN A 138 -14.65 -7.59 8.07
C GLN A 138 -14.25 -7.20 6.64
N LEU A 139 -14.56 -5.98 6.21
CA LEU A 139 -14.25 -5.48 4.86
C LEU A 139 -12.74 -5.45 4.60
N ALA A 140 -11.94 -5.08 5.60
CA ALA A 140 -10.48 -5.13 5.52
C ALA A 140 -9.97 -6.59 5.42
N ALA A 141 -10.48 -7.48 6.28
CA ALA A 141 -10.07 -8.88 6.30
C ALA A 141 -10.42 -9.64 5.00
N GLU A 142 -11.59 -9.38 4.42
CA GLU A 142 -11.99 -9.88 3.09
C GLU A 142 -10.96 -9.53 1.98
N ARG A 143 -10.18 -8.46 2.20
CA ARG A 143 -9.16 -7.95 1.29
C ARG A 143 -7.73 -8.27 1.72
N GLY A 144 -7.54 -9.11 2.75
CA GLY A 144 -6.22 -9.44 3.29
C GLY A 144 -5.55 -8.32 4.09
N ILE A 145 -6.33 -7.36 4.60
CA ILE A 145 -5.85 -6.20 5.36
C ILE A 145 -6.21 -6.37 6.84
N GLU A 146 -5.22 -6.17 7.71
CA GLU A 146 -5.42 -6.15 9.15
C GLU A 146 -5.91 -4.75 9.60
N MET A 147 -7.03 -4.68 10.29
CA MET A 147 -7.60 -3.42 10.78
C MET A 147 -7.48 -3.32 12.30
N ARG A 148 -6.82 -2.27 12.79
CA ARG A 148 -6.62 -1.96 14.22
C ARG A 148 -7.24 -0.63 14.58
N PHE A 149 -7.59 -0.48 15.86
CA PHE A 149 -8.20 0.73 16.40
C PHE A 149 -7.53 1.11 17.71
N LEU A 150 -7.28 2.40 17.92
CA LEU A 150 -7.13 2.97 19.24
C LEU A 150 -8.51 3.39 19.76
N ASN A 151 -8.66 3.53 21.08
CA ASN A 151 -9.97 3.77 21.70
C ASN A 151 -10.28 5.26 21.89
N TYR A 152 -9.93 6.10 20.91
CA TYR A 152 -10.28 7.52 20.95
C TYR A 152 -11.64 7.78 20.29
N LYS A 153 -12.28 8.86 20.71
CA LYS A 153 -13.50 9.41 20.11
C LYS A 153 -13.18 10.38 18.98
N SER A 154 -14.10 10.57 18.04
CA SER A 154 -13.99 11.67 17.07
C SER A 154 -13.95 13.02 17.80
N LEU A 155 -13.07 13.92 17.37
CA LEU A 155 -12.76 15.19 18.05
C LEU A 155 -12.37 15.01 19.53
N GLY A 156 -11.90 13.81 19.89
CA GLY A 156 -11.62 13.41 21.26
C GLY A 156 -10.15 13.11 21.55
N PHE A 157 -9.25 13.48 20.64
CA PHE A 157 -7.81 13.27 20.81
C PHE A 157 -7.00 14.47 20.32
N GLU A 158 -5.85 14.68 20.95
CA GLU A 158 -4.91 15.76 20.65
C GLU A 158 -3.49 15.19 20.46
N PRO A 159 -2.56 15.92 19.82
CA PRO A 159 -1.18 15.46 19.61
C PRO A 159 -0.30 15.55 20.87
N THR A 160 -0.75 14.94 21.97
CA THR A 160 -0.04 14.82 23.24
C THR A 160 1.06 13.76 23.19
N LEU A 161 1.91 13.70 24.21
CA LEU A 161 2.92 12.64 24.32
C LEU A 161 2.28 11.25 24.46
N GLU A 162 1.13 11.16 25.13
CA GLU A 162 0.38 9.92 25.34
C GLU A 162 -0.12 9.35 24.01
N THR A 163 -0.80 10.16 23.19
CA THR A 163 -1.34 9.71 21.89
C THR A 163 -0.22 9.34 20.92
N LYS A 164 0.88 10.10 20.92
CA LYS A 164 2.11 9.77 20.15
C LYS A 164 2.70 8.43 20.57
N ARG A 165 2.75 8.13 21.87
CA ARG A 165 3.22 6.84 22.39
C ARG A 165 2.30 5.70 22.01
N ALA A 166 0.98 5.90 22.07
CA ALA A 166 0.01 4.89 21.66
C ALA A 166 0.21 4.45 20.19
N VAL A 167 0.43 5.40 19.27
CA VAL A 167 0.76 5.06 17.88
C VAL A 167 2.16 4.44 17.77
N ALA A 168 3.14 4.92 18.54
CA ALA A 168 4.49 4.35 18.54
C ALA A 168 4.52 2.88 19.01
N GLU A 169 3.66 2.48 19.96
CA GLU A 169 3.48 1.07 20.34
C GLU A 169 3.02 0.22 19.15
N VAL A 170 2.08 0.73 18.35
CA VAL A 170 1.65 0.02 17.13
C VAL A 170 2.78 -0.05 16.11
N VAL A 171 3.58 1.01 15.95
CA VAL A 171 4.78 0.97 15.09
C VAL A 171 5.79 -0.08 15.57
N ALA A 172 6.00 -0.20 16.89
CA ALA A 172 6.91 -1.19 17.47
C ALA A 172 6.45 -2.64 17.25
N ASP A 173 5.14 -2.89 17.26
CA ASP A 173 4.56 -4.20 17.00
C ASP A 173 4.52 -4.53 15.49
N VAL A 174 4.04 -3.60 14.68
CA VAL A 174 3.87 -3.80 13.23
C VAL A 174 5.21 -3.79 12.48
N LYS A 175 6.18 -2.98 12.96
CA LYS A 175 7.52 -2.79 12.38
C LYS A 175 7.47 -2.44 10.87
N PRO A 176 6.72 -1.40 10.48
CA PRO A 176 6.55 -1.07 9.07
C PRO A 176 7.84 -0.62 8.41
N ASP A 177 8.03 -1.04 7.16
CA ASP A 177 9.06 -0.49 6.28
C ASP A 177 8.54 0.72 5.50
N THR A 178 7.23 0.72 5.21
CA THR A 178 6.52 1.80 4.53
C THR A 178 5.32 2.25 5.36
N ALA A 179 5.10 3.55 5.48
CA ALA A 179 3.95 4.08 6.20
C ALA A 179 3.27 5.23 5.44
N PHE A 180 1.97 5.33 5.62
CA PHE A 180 1.11 6.35 5.03
C PHE A 180 0.38 7.10 6.14
N MET A 181 0.38 8.42 6.07
CA MET A 181 -0.36 9.27 7.02
C MET A 181 -1.06 10.41 6.29
N LEU A 182 -2.10 10.97 6.91
CA LEU A 182 -2.87 12.07 6.34
C LEU A 182 -2.02 13.33 6.15
N TRP A 183 -2.31 14.07 5.09
CA TRP A 183 -1.72 15.39 4.86
C TRP A 183 -1.97 16.33 6.05
N PRO A 184 -0.96 17.10 6.52
CA PRO A 184 -1.05 17.86 7.76
C PRO A 184 -1.87 19.15 7.68
N ARG A 185 -2.28 19.60 6.49
CA ARG A 185 -3.12 20.81 6.32
C ARG A 185 -4.49 20.44 5.78
N ASP A 186 -5.46 20.39 6.66
CA ASP A 186 -6.80 19.89 6.34
C ASP A 186 -7.88 20.66 7.09
N ARG A 187 -9.08 20.75 6.53
CA ARG A 187 -10.22 21.42 7.18
C ARG A 187 -10.78 20.62 8.35
N HIS A 188 -10.52 19.31 8.41
CA HIS A 188 -10.99 18.46 9.49
C HIS A 188 -9.94 18.35 10.61
N PRO A 189 -10.22 18.83 11.85
CA PRO A 189 -9.26 18.84 12.94
C PRO A 189 -8.70 17.45 13.31
N ASP A 190 -9.51 16.40 13.23
CA ASP A 190 -9.03 15.03 13.49
C ASP A 190 -7.94 14.61 12.48
N HIS A 191 -8.00 15.06 11.22
CA HIS A 191 -6.97 14.73 10.23
C HIS A 191 -5.64 15.42 10.58
N GLU A 192 -5.68 16.70 10.96
CA GLU A 192 -4.48 17.44 11.37
C GLU A 192 -3.86 16.84 12.64
N ALA A 193 -4.68 16.52 13.64
CA ALA A 193 -4.24 15.87 14.87
C ALA A 193 -3.64 14.48 14.59
N ALA A 194 -4.32 13.66 13.79
CA ALA A 194 -3.83 12.34 13.41
C ALA A 194 -2.51 12.41 12.64
N SER A 195 -2.38 13.35 11.69
CA SER A 195 -1.13 13.59 10.97
C SER A 195 0.01 13.94 11.92
N ALA A 196 -0.22 14.86 12.86
CA ALA A 196 0.80 15.30 13.82
C ALA A 196 1.23 14.16 14.77
N ILE A 197 0.29 13.34 15.22
CA ILE A 197 0.56 12.15 16.05
C ILE A 197 1.39 11.13 15.27
N CYS A 198 0.93 10.76 14.07
CA CYS A 198 1.59 9.76 13.23
C CYS A 198 2.98 10.21 12.81
N HIS A 199 3.16 11.48 12.45
CA HIS A 199 4.46 12.02 12.08
C HIS A 199 5.50 11.81 13.19
N ALA A 200 5.16 12.13 14.45
CA ALA A 200 6.06 11.91 15.57
C ALA A 200 6.35 10.41 15.80
N ALA A 201 5.30 9.58 15.76
CA ALA A 201 5.39 8.14 16.01
C ALA A 201 6.17 7.39 14.92
N LEU A 202 6.08 7.80 13.66
CA LEU A 202 6.80 7.19 12.55
C LEU A 202 8.25 7.66 12.46
N TYR A 203 8.56 8.87 12.93
CA TYR A 203 9.93 9.42 12.84
C TYR A 203 10.80 9.09 14.04
N GLN A 204 10.23 9.09 15.24
CA GLN A 204 10.96 8.94 16.50
C GLN A 204 10.32 7.89 17.43
N PRO A 205 9.87 6.71 16.95
CA PRO A 205 9.20 5.72 17.80
C PRO A 205 10.09 5.26 18.95
N ALA A 206 11.37 4.95 18.67
CA ALA A 206 12.34 4.55 19.69
C ALA A 206 12.45 5.56 20.84
N ARG A 207 12.52 6.85 20.50
CA ARG A 207 12.65 7.93 21.47
C ARG A 207 11.36 8.18 22.25
N LEU A 208 10.20 8.10 21.58
CA LEU A 208 8.90 8.23 22.24
C LEU A 208 8.71 7.13 23.29
N LEU A 209 9.20 5.93 22.98
CA LEU A 209 9.01 4.72 23.79
C LEU A 209 10.16 4.44 24.77
N GLY A 210 11.34 5.04 24.57
CA GLY A 210 12.54 4.68 25.31
C GLY A 210 13.09 3.29 24.98
N ARG A 211 12.95 2.85 23.71
CA ARG A 211 13.26 1.50 23.23
C ARG A 211 14.10 1.54 21.95
N GLU A 212 15.41 1.30 22.04
CA GLU A 212 16.38 1.44 20.93
C GLU A 212 16.19 0.41 19.80
N GLU A 213 15.57 -0.72 20.11
CA GLU A 213 15.26 -1.79 19.16
C GLU A 213 14.15 -1.42 18.18
N VAL A 214 13.30 -0.43 18.52
CA VAL A 214 12.19 0.00 17.65
C VAL A 214 12.73 0.85 16.51
N LYS A 215 12.38 0.50 15.27
CA LYS A 215 12.86 1.19 14.07
C LYS A 215 11.77 2.05 13.45
N SER A 216 12.19 3.17 12.88
CA SER A 216 11.35 3.99 12.01
C SER A 216 11.23 3.33 10.63
N PRO A 217 10.08 3.41 9.96
CA PRO A 217 9.96 3.01 8.55
C PRO A 217 10.96 3.74 7.65
N SER A 218 11.43 3.02 6.64
CA SER A 218 12.33 3.54 5.61
C SER A 218 11.63 4.54 4.69
N HIS A 219 10.35 4.29 4.40
CA HIS A 219 9.53 5.10 3.52
C HIS A 219 8.30 5.63 4.26
N VAL A 220 8.07 6.94 4.21
CA VAL A 220 6.88 7.56 4.78
C VAL A 220 6.30 8.52 3.75
N TYR A 221 4.99 8.42 3.56
CA TYR A 221 4.24 9.21 2.59
C TYR A 221 3.06 9.89 3.26
N TRP A 222 2.80 11.12 2.83
CA TRP A 222 1.51 11.76 3.04
C TRP A 222 0.56 11.45 1.88
N TYR A 223 -0.73 11.29 2.19
CA TYR A 223 -1.81 11.21 1.21
C TYR A 223 -2.91 12.24 1.54
N ASP A 224 -3.69 12.65 0.53
CA ASP A 224 -4.84 13.55 0.70
C ASP A 224 -6.14 12.79 0.94
N ASN A 225 -7.10 13.46 1.60
CA ASN A 225 -8.47 12.97 1.74
C ASN A 225 -9.43 13.77 0.84
N GLY A 226 -8.93 14.18 -0.32
CA GLY A 226 -9.65 14.89 -1.35
C GLY A 226 -9.78 16.41 -1.18
N PRO A 227 -10.14 17.12 -2.26
CA PRO A 227 -10.07 18.58 -2.34
C PRO A 227 -11.10 19.31 -1.46
N GLY A 228 -12.12 18.61 -0.95
CA GLY A 228 -13.09 19.20 -0.02
C GLY A 228 -12.50 19.49 1.37
N HIS A 229 -11.48 18.72 1.75
CA HIS A 229 -10.85 18.72 3.06
C HIS A 229 -9.42 19.25 3.00
N THR A 230 -8.63 18.72 2.07
CA THR A 230 -7.18 18.90 2.04
C THR A 230 -6.77 20.23 1.41
N ILE A 231 -5.85 20.95 2.07
CA ILE A 231 -5.39 22.29 1.67
C ILE A 231 -3.95 22.23 1.14
N GLY A 232 -3.79 22.59 -0.15
CA GLY A 232 -2.48 22.79 -0.78
C GLY A 232 -1.63 21.51 -0.84
N PHE A 233 -2.23 20.39 -1.24
CA PHE A 233 -1.54 19.13 -1.45
C PHE A 233 -0.96 19.03 -2.86
N GLU A 234 0.37 18.98 -2.94
CA GLU A 234 1.15 18.90 -4.17
C GLU A 234 1.93 17.57 -4.21
N PRO A 235 1.33 16.50 -4.72
CA PRO A 235 1.98 15.19 -4.72
C PRO A 235 3.18 15.16 -5.67
N ASP A 236 4.17 14.35 -5.30
CA ASP A 236 5.37 14.06 -6.09
C ASP A 236 5.47 12.58 -6.48
N THR A 237 4.58 11.75 -5.97
CA THR A 237 4.57 10.31 -6.16
C THR A 237 3.16 9.87 -6.57
N TYR A 238 3.05 9.02 -7.59
CA TYR A 238 1.78 8.51 -8.10
C TYR A 238 1.84 6.99 -8.19
N VAL A 239 0.76 6.32 -7.82
CA VAL A 239 0.60 4.88 -7.93
C VAL A 239 -0.57 4.61 -8.87
N ASP A 240 -0.31 3.92 -9.98
CA ASP A 240 -1.36 3.39 -10.84
C ASP A 240 -2.15 2.33 -10.06
N VAL A 241 -3.46 2.57 -9.91
CA VAL A 241 -4.39 1.68 -9.23
C VAL A 241 -5.53 1.22 -10.14
N SER A 242 -5.30 1.28 -11.46
CA SER A 242 -6.33 1.02 -12.46
C SER A 242 -6.89 -0.40 -12.39
N SER A 243 -6.05 -1.39 -12.06
CA SER A 243 -6.46 -2.79 -11.86
C SER A 243 -7.21 -3.00 -10.55
N GLU A 244 -6.91 -2.22 -9.52
CA GLU A 244 -7.51 -2.35 -8.19
C GLU A 244 -8.81 -1.54 -8.06
N TRP A 245 -9.07 -0.62 -8.98
CA TRP A 245 -10.17 0.32 -8.90
C TRP A 245 -11.55 -0.29 -8.63
N PRO A 246 -11.96 -1.41 -9.28
CA PRO A 246 -13.26 -2.03 -8.99
C PRO A 246 -13.40 -2.46 -7.52
N ALA A 247 -12.37 -3.09 -6.96
CA ALA A 247 -12.36 -3.56 -5.58
C ALA A 247 -12.23 -2.41 -4.57
N ALA A 248 -11.50 -1.34 -4.94
CA ALA A 248 -11.41 -0.11 -4.17
C ALA A 248 -12.78 0.60 -4.08
N GLY A 249 -13.49 0.72 -5.20
CA GLY A 249 -14.82 1.33 -5.24
C GLY A 249 -15.86 0.54 -4.47
N GLU A 250 -15.84 -0.79 -4.56
CA GLU A 250 -16.71 -1.66 -3.76
C GLU A 250 -16.44 -1.49 -2.25
N TRP A 251 -15.16 -1.41 -1.86
CA TRP A 251 -14.78 -1.25 -0.46
C TRP A 251 -15.36 0.04 0.15
N LEU A 252 -15.09 1.18 -0.51
CA LEU A 252 -15.58 2.47 -0.07
C LEU A 252 -17.11 2.51 -0.10
N GLY A 253 -17.73 2.00 -1.18
CA GLY A 253 -19.18 1.99 -1.33
C GLY A 253 -19.91 1.19 -0.25
N ARG A 254 -19.41 0.01 0.12
CA ARG A 254 -19.98 -0.80 1.21
C ARG A 254 -19.87 -0.10 2.57
N LEU A 255 -18.73 0.55 2.85
CA LEU A 255 -18.56 1.33 4.07
C LEU A 255 -19.54 2.52 4.11
N MET A 256 -19.66 3.26 3.02
CA MET A 256 -20.53 4.43 2.92
C MET A 256 -22.03 4.07 2.96
N ALA A 257 -22.42 2.95 2.36
CA ALA A 257 -23.79 2.43 2.46
C ALA A 257 -24.18 2.18 3.93
N TYR A 258 -23.28 1.57 4.72
CA TYR A 258 -23.50 1.39 6.15
C TYR A 258 -23.64 2.73 6.89
N VAL A 259 -22.76 3.69 6.64
CA VAL A 259 -22.83 5.02 7.28
C VAL A 259 -24.17 5.70 6.96
N ARG A 260 -24.63 5.60 5.71
CA ARG A 260 -25.87 6.22 5.23
C ARG A 260 -27.16 5.46 5.59
N LYS A 261 -27.05 4.25 6.15
CA LYS A 261 -28.20 3.35 6.45
C LYS A 261 -28.95 2.92 5.18
N GLU A 262 -28.19 2.61 4.14
CA GLU A 262 -28.69 2.15 2.85
C GLU A 262 -28.05 0.79 2.51
N ASP A 263 -28.70 0.05 1.61
CA ASP A 263 -28.09 -1.13 1.01
C ASP A 263 -27.05 -0.71 -0.03
N TYR A 264 -25.94 -1.44 -0.11
CA TYR A 264 -24.94 -1.20 -1.14
C TYR A 264 -25.46 -1.63 -2.52
N ASP A 265 -25.45 -0.70 -3.47
CA ASP A 265 -25.81 -0.93 -4.87
C ASP A 265 -24.64 -0.50 -5.77
N PRO A 266 -23.91 -1.44 -6.42
CA PRO A 266 -22.78 -1.10 -7.28
C PRO A 266 -23.18 -0.26 -8.50
N ALA A 267 -24.47 -0.21 -8.86
CA ALA A 267 -24.97 0.63 -9.95
C ALA A 267 -25.31 2.06 -9.52
N LYS A 268 -25.27 2.37 -8.21
CA LYS A 268 -25.59 3.69 -7.65
C LYS A 268 -24.46 4.19 -6.76
N PRO A 269 -23.37 4.72 -7.36
CA PRO A 269 -22.27 5.29 -6.60
C PRO A 269 -22.76 6.49 -5.79
N ASP A 270 -22.31 6.59 -4.55
CA ASP A 270 -22.58 7.73 -3.69
C ASP A 270 -21.61 8.89 -3.92
N ALA A 271 -21.89 10.03 -3.28
CA ALA A 271 -21.09 11.24 -3.43
C ALA A 271 -19.60 11.06 -3.06
N ALA A 272 -19.28 10.22 -2.08
CA ALA A 272 -17.88 9.94 -1.72
C ALA A 272 -17.19 9.10 -2.79
N LEU A 273 -17.84 8.04 -3.29
CA LEU A 273 -17.29 7.22 -4.37
C LEU A 273 -17.15 8.01 -5.69
N GLU A 274 -18.11 8.89 -6.00
CA GLU A 274 -18.02 9.80 -7.15
C GLU A 274 -16.86 10.79 -7.00
N ALA A 275 -16.74 11.47 -5.86
CA ALA A 275 -15.65 12.40 -5.59
C ALA A 275 -14.27 11.71 -5.69
N LYS A 276 -14.15 10.52 -5.10
CA LYS A 276 -12.94 9.70 -5.17
C LYS A 276 -12.65 9.25 -6.60
N SER A 277 -13.65 8.85 -7.37
CA SER A 277 -13.50 8.51 -8.78
C SER A 277 -12.96 9.67 -9.60
N VAL A 278 -13.52 10.87 -9.44
CA VAL A 278 -13.04 12.07 -10.14
C VAL A 278 -11.59 12.39 -9.77
N LEU A 279 -11.27 12.37 -8.47
CA LEU A 279 -9.92 12.64 -7.99
C LEU A 279 -8.91 11.63 -8.56
N SER A 280 -9.20 10.33 -8.48
CA SER A 280 -8.29 9.30 -8.97
C SER A 280 -8.16 9.30 -10.50
N ARG A 281 -9.20 9.68 -11.25
CA ARG A 281 -9.10 9.93 -12.69
C ARG A 281 -8.17 11.10 -12.99
N TYR A 282 -8.32 12.21 -12.26
CA TYR A 282 -7.45 13.38 -12.42
C TYR A 282 -5.98 13.04 -12.11
N ARG A 283 -5.71 12.31 -11.03
CA ARG A 283 -4.36 11.82 -10.72
C ARG A 283 -3.83 10.86 -11.79
N GLY A 284 -4.69 10.00 -12.34
CA GLY A 284 -4.33 9.10 -13.45
C GLY A 284 -3.83 9.86 -14.68
N LEU A 285 -4.49 10.98 -15.04
CA LEU A 285 -4.04 11.84 -16.14
C LEU A 285 -2.62 12.41 -15.91
N ALA A 286 -2.25 12.69 -14.66
CA ALA A 286 -0.93 13.22 -14.33
C ALA A 286 0.21 12.20 -14.50
N CYS A 287 -0.08 10.89 -14.49
CA CYS A 287 0.92 9.82 -14.59
C CYS A 287 0.67 8.81 -15.72
N GLY A 288 -0.29 9.07 -16.62
CA GLY A 288 -0.60 8.20 -17.76
C GLY A 288 -1.42 6.94 -17.40
N ALA A 289 -2.03 6.88 -16.22
CA ALA A 289 -2.88 5.78 -15.76
C ALA A 289 -4.38 6.08 -15.94
N ARG A 290 -5.23 5.04 -15.90
CA ARG A 290 -6.69 5.25 -15.90
C ARG A 290 -7.14 5.80 -14.55
N TYR A 291 -6.66 5.23 -13.46
CA TYR A 291 -6.87 5.72 -12.09
C TYR A 291 -5.53 5.70 -11.36
N ALA A 292 -5.25 6.75 -10.59
CA ALA A 292 -4.09 6.78 -9.73
C ALA A 292 -4.43 7.32 -8.34
N GLU A 293 -3.60 6.94 -7.39
CA GLU A 293 -3.51 7.56 -6.06
C GLU A 293 -2.19 8.32 -5.97
N ALA A 294 -2.19 9.40 -5.20
CA ALA A 294 -1.09 10.34 -5.20
C ALA A 294 -0.62 10.61 -3.77
N PHE A 295 0.69 10.79 -3.64
CA PHE A 295 1.39 10.88 -2.40
C PHE A 295 2.42 12.00 -2.43
N LYS A 296 2.71 12.54 -1.25
CA LYS A 296 3.89 13.38 -1.02
C LYS A 296 4.88 12.58 -0.18
N SER A 297 6.07 12.30 -0.73
CA SER A 297 7.11 11.66 0.06
C SER A 297 7.62 12.61 1.15
N VAL A 298 7.70 12.12 2.39
CA VAL A 298 8.19 12.95 3.51
C VAL A 298 9.72 13.13 3.43
N ARG A 299 10.41 12.20 2.79
CA ARG A 299 11.83 12.32 2.41
C ARG A 299 11.93 12.36 0.89
N PRO A 300 12.80 13.18 0.27
CA PRO A 300 12.97 13.15 -1.18
C PRO A 300 13.24 11.73 -1.66
N VAL A 301 12.44 11.24 -2.61
CA VAL A 301 12.71 9.94 -3.25
C VAL A 301 13.98 10.14 -4.08
N VAL A 302 15.09 9.56 -3.61
CA VAL A 302 16.32 9.53 -4.40
C VAL A 302 16.08 8.47 -5.47
N ASN A 303 15.75 8.90 -6.69
CA ASN A 303 15.51 8.09 -7.90
C ASN A 303 15.91 6.61 -7.76
N ALA A 304 14.97 5.77 -7.31
CA ALA A 304 15.05 4.34 -7.53
C ALA A 304 14.33 4.10 -8.86
N GLU A 305 15.08 3.74 -9.89
CA GLU A 305 14.52 3.28 -11.16
C GLU A 305 13.58 2.09 -10.87
N PHE A 306 12.30 2.26 -11.20
CA PHE A 306 11.22 1.26 -11.02
C PHE A 306 11.31 0.12 -12.03
#